data_AF-A0AAP8NBZ8-F1
#
_entry.id   AF-A0AAP8NBZ8-F1
#
_cell.length_a   1.000
_cell.length_b   1.000
_cell.length_c   1.000
_cell.angle_alpha   90.00
_cell.angle_beta   90.00
_cell.angle_gamma   90.00
#
_symmetry.space_group_name_H-M   'P 1'
#
loop_
_entity.id
_entity.type
_entity.pdbx_description
1 polymer ?
#
loop_
_entity_poly.entity_id
_entity_poly.type
_entity_poly.pdbx_seq_one_letter_code
_entity_poly.pdbx_strand_id
1 'polypeptide(L)' 'MSKSAAGFLILALLSGLGHFSLFEQTEISLPLIGCGVFSALFVLALVAGRKIKFDPVLR' A
#
# COMPACT_ATOMS: atom_id res chain seq x y z
N MET A 1 -4.26 0.60 14.21
CA MET A 1 -4.23 0.80 12.75
C MET A 1 -5.18 1.93 12.41
N SER A 2 -4.73 2.99 11.73
CA SER A 2 -5.64 4.00 11.18
C SER A 2 -6.67 3.31 10.27
N LYS A 3 -7.96 3.66 10.37
CA LYS A 3 -9.03 3.11 9.50
C LYS A 3 -8.69 3.28 8.02
N SER A 4 -7.97 4.34 7.68
CA SER A 4 -7.53 4.65 6.32
C SER A 4 -6.44 3.68 5.81
N ALA A 5 -5.53 3.23 6.69
CA ALA A 5 -4.46 2.30 6.30
C ALA A 5 -5.02 0.93 5.91
N ALA A 6 -6.04 0.44 6.61
CA ALA A 6 -6.72 -0.81 6.23
C ALA A 6 -7.38 -0.71 4.85
N GLY A 7 -7.97 0.45 4.52
CA GLY A 7 -8.56 0.71 3.21
C GLY A 7 -7.54 0.66 2.07
N PHE A 8 -6.38 1.30 2.23
CA PHE A 8 -5.31 1.25 1.22
C PHE A 8 -4.74 -0.16 1.02
N LEU A 9 -4.66 -0.96 2.09
CA LEU A 9 -4.22 -2.35 2.03
C LEU A 9 -5.22 -3.21 1.22
N ILE A 10 -6.52 -3.07 1.50
CA ILE A 10 -7.58 -3.81 0.81
C ILE A 10 -7.62 -3.44 -0.68
N LEU A 11 -7.50 -2.15 -1.02
CA LEU A 11 -7.43 -1.67 -2.40
C LEU A 11 -6.20 -2.21 -3.14
N ALA A 12 -5.03 -2.23 -2.49
CA ALA A 12 -3.81 -2.81 -3.07
C ALA A 12 -3.97 -4.32 -3.35
N LEU A 13 -4.51 -5.07 -2.39
CA LEU A 13 -4.79 -6.50 -2.54
C LEU A 13 -5.77 -6.79 -3.68
N LEU A 14 -6.90 -6.06 -3.74
CA LEU A 14 -7.89 -6.23 -4.81
C LEU A 14 -7.32 -5.91 -6.19
N SER A 15 -6.51 -4.86 -6.30
CA SER A 15 -5.87 -4.46 -7.55
C SER A 15 -4.81 -5.49 -8.02
N GLY A 16 -4.01 -6.02 -7.09
CA GLY A 16 -3.05 -7.09 -7.36
C GLY A 16 -3.71 -8.41 -7.75
N LEU A 17 -4.71 -8.85 -6.98
CA LEU A 17 -5.49 -10.06 -7.29
C LEU A 17 -6.23 -9.94 -8.63
N GLY A 18 -6.80 -8.76 -8.92
CA GLY A 18 -7.45 -8.49 -10.20
C GLY A 18 -6.46 -8.54 -11.38
N HIS A 19 -5.24 -8.02 -11.21
CA HIS A 19 -4.20 -8.13 -12.23
C HIS A 19 -3.80 -9.59 -12.48
N PHE A 20 -3.52 -10.36 -11.43
CA PHE A 20 -3.16 -11.78 -11.54
C PHE A 20 -4.30 -12.63 -12.16
N SER A 21 -5.56 -12.29 -11.88
CA SER A 21 -6.71 -13.05 -12.39
C SER A 21 -7.10 -12.71 -13.82
N LEU A 22 -6.85 -11.48 -14.31
CA LEU A 22 -7.39 -11.00 -15.59
C LEU A 22 -6.32 -10.72 -16.64
N PHE A 23 -5.08 -10.47 -16.24
CA PHE A 23 -4.01 -9.95 -17.11
C PHE A 23 -2.72 -10.76 -16.96
N GLU A 24 -2.84 -12.08 -16.93
CA GLU A 24 -1.74 -13.04 -16.73
C GLU A 24 -0.58 -12.87 -17.73
N GLN A 25 -0.88 -12.35 -18.94
CA GLN A 25 0.10 -12.16 -20.03
C GLN A 25 0.53 -10.70 -20.25
N THR A 26 0.02 -9.75 -19.47
CA THR A 26 0.30 -8.32 -19.68
C THR A 26 1.29 -7.82 -18.64
N GLU A 27 2.54 -7.55 -19.04
CA GLU A 27 3.60 -7.15 -18.11
C GLU A 27 3.34 -5.79 -17.42
N ILE A 28 2.59 -4.89 -18.07
CA ILE A 28 2.23 -3.58 -17.51
C ILE A 28 0.74 -3.35 -17.73
N SER A 29 -0.03 -3.37 -16.65
CA SER A 29 -1.47 -3.13 -16.68
C SER A 29 -1.87 -2.01 -15.72
N LEU A 30 -2.96 -1.31 -16.03
CA LEU A 30 -3.58 -0.31 -15.14
C LEU A 30 -3.76 -0.82 -13.69
N PRO A 31 -4.29 -2.03 -13.44
CA PRO A 31 -4.41 -2.56 -12.08
C PRO A 31 -3.06 -2.85 -11.40
N LEU A 32 -1.98 -3.13 -12.14
CA LEU A 32 -0.64 -3.28 -11.57
C LEU A 32 -0.09 -1.92 -11.08
N ILE A 33 -0.25 -0.85 -11.87
CA ILE A 33 0.13 0.52 -11.47
C ILE A 33 -0.68 0.95 -10.26
N GLY A 34 -2.00 0.71 -10.26
CA GLY A 34 -2.87 0.97 -9.12
C GLY A 34 -2.43 0.23 -7.86
N CYS A 35 -2.07 -1.05 -7.98
CA CYS A 35 -1.55 -1.86 -6.87
C CYS A 35 -0.28 -1.25 -6.26
N GLY A 36 0.66 -0.80 -7.12
CA GLY A 36 1.88 -0.12 -6.69
C GLY A 36 1.60 1.19 -5.94
N VAL A 37 0.73 2.04 -6.49
CA VAL A 37 0.36 3.33 -5.88
C VAL A 37 -0.34 3.14 -4.53
N PHE A 38 -1.31 2.22 -4.45
CA PHE A 38 -2.02 1.95 -3.19
C PHE A 38 -1.11 1.29 -2.14
N SER A 39 -0.17 0.43 -2.57
CA SER A 39 0.84 -0.15 -1.67
C SER A 39 1.80 0.92 -1.13
N ALA A 40 2.25 1.85 -1.99
CA ALA A 40 3.08 2.97 -1.56
C ALA A 40 2.35 3.88 -0.57
N LEU A 41 1.09 4.23 -0.84
CA LEU A 41 0.24 5.00 0.07
C LEU A 41 -0.02 4.26 1.38
N PHE A 42 -0.17 2.93 1.35
CA PHE A 42 -0.29 2.11 2.55
C PHE A 42 0.96 2.17 3.42
N VAL A 43 2.15 2.01 2.82
CA VAL A 43 3.43 2.15 3.53
C VAL A 43 3.56 3.56 4.13
N LEU A 44 3.22 4.59 3.37
CA LEU A 44 3.26 5.98 3.82
C LEU A 44 2.28 6.23 4.98
N ALA A 45 1.08 5.63 4.92
CA ALA A 45 0.10 5.66 6.01
C ALA A 45 0.58 4.88 7.25
N LEU A 46 1.32 3.77 7.09
CA LEU A 46 1.94 3.05 8.20
C LEU A 46 3.09 3.85 8.83
N VAL A 47 3.89 4.55 8.03
CA VAL A 47 4.98 5.42 8.51
C VAL A 47 4.42 6.67 9.19
N ALA A 48 3.39 7.31 8.63
CA ALA A 48 2.74 8.47 9.26
C ALA A 48 1.96 8.07 10.54
N GLY A 49 1.31 6.91 10.53
CA GLY A 49 0.55 6.38 11.67
C GLY A 49 1.45 5.87 12.81
N ARG A 50 2.63 5.35 12.48
CA ARG A 50 3.71 5.20 13.45
C ARG A 50 4.30 6.59 13.66
N LYS A 51 3.76 7.36 14.62
CA LYS A 51 4.51 8.47 15.21
C LYS A 51 5.90 7.92 15.53
N ILE A 52 6.89 8.19 14.68
CA ILE A 52 8.28 7.89 14.98
C ILE A 52 8.60 8.87 16.10
N LYS A 53 8.31 8.47 17.33
CA LYS A 53 8.93 9.05 18.50
C LYS A 53 10.40 8.69 18.34
N PHE A 54 11.13 9.55 17.62
CA PHE A 54 12.52 9.76 17.95
C PHE A 54 12.46 10.22 19.40
N ASP A 55 12.67 9.29 20.33
CA ASP A 55 12.88 9.66 21.72
C ASP A 55 14.14 10.53 21.72
N PRO A 56 14.05 11.84 22.00
CA PRO A 56 15.22 12.72 22.00
C PRO A 56 16.17 12.43 23.17
N VAL A 57 15.87 11.39 23.96
CA VAL A 57 16.56 11.00 25.20
C VAL A 57 17.57 9.87 24.98
N LEU A 58 17.65 9.29 23.77
CA LEU A 58 18.86 8.59 23.33
C LEU A 58 19.67 9.51 22.41
N ARG A 59 20.72 10.07 23.03
CA ARG A 59 21.89 10.76 22.49
C ARG A 59 22.24 10.42 21.04
#